data_AF-A0A971DWQ0-F1
#
_entry.id   AF-A0A971DWQ0-F1
#
_cell.length_a   1.000
_cell.length_b   1.000
_cell.length_c   1.000
_cell.angle_alpha   90.00
_cell.angle_beta   90.00
_cell.angle_gamma   90.00
#
_symmetry.space_group_name_H-M   'P 1'
#
loop_
_entity.id
_entity.type
_entity.pdbx_description
1 polymer ?
#
loop_
_entity_poly.entity_id
_entity_poly.type
_entity_poly.pdbx_seq_one_letter_code
_entity_poly.pdbx_strand_id
1 'polypeptide(L)'
;MSDLFEGLSGIMKGLSGFMPQDDPNVKIMNVQSEINELRKKETEIYAEIGRQVLAEKTGLFPDLENKLQLVKISLQEAEQKLKSAQEEKLTIEAAKKAEEKTLTCPSCGTYNAEGIKFCQECGSRLGTLRCSGCGTELSYGTRYCGECGKKQEE
;
A
#
# COMPACT_ATOMS: atom_id res chain seq x y z
N MET A 1 0.07 -4.27 6.92
CA MET A 1 -0.14 -5.43 7.83
C MET A 1 0.72 -6.60 7.34
N SER A 2 1.99 -6.33 7.02
CA SER A 2 2.93 -7.20 6.29
C SER A 2 4.04 -7.77 7.16
N ASP A 3 4.18 -7.28 8.40
CA ASP A 3 5.43 -7.48 9.15
C ASP A 3 5.32 -8.59 10.21
N LEU A 4 4.21 -9.34 10.22
CA LEU A 4 4.03 -10.47 11.14
C LEU A 4 4.48 -11.82 10.53
N PHE A 5 4.68 -11.89 9.21
CA PHE A 5 5.10 -13.12 8.52
C PHE A 5 6.61 -13.17 8.23
N GLU A 6 7.34 -12.06 8.28
CA GLU A 6 8.81 -12.04 8.13
C GLU A 6 9.55 -12.62 9.35
N GLY A 7 8.95 -12.55 10.55
CA GLY A 7 9.55 -13.08 11.78
C GLY A 7 9.56 -14.62 11.88
N LEU A 8 8.64 -15.31 11.20
CA LEU A 8 8.51 -16.77 11.29
C LEU A 8 9.41 -17.53 10.32
N SER A 9 9.81 -16.92 9.20
CA SER A 9 10.75 -17.50 8.24
C SER A 9 12.16 -17.66 8.83
N GLY A 10 12.55 -16.76 9.75
CA GLY A 10 13.84 -16.82 10.44
C GLY A 10 13.93 -17.93 11.50
N ILE A 11 12.81 -18.28 12.14
CA ILE A 11 12.78 -19.27 13.23
C ILE A 11 12.89 -20.70 12.71
N MET A 12 12.34 -20.99 11.52
CA MET A 12 12.43 -22.35 10.93
C MET A 12 13.84 -22.72 10.44
N LYS A 13 14.69 -21.75 10.09
CA LYS A 13 16.09 -22.03 9.69
C LYS A 13 16.99 -22.49 10.85
N GLY A 14 16.57 -22.30 12.10
CA GLY A 14 17.35 -22.66 13.29
C GLY A 14 17.14 -24.08 13.82
N LEU A 15 16.09 -24.78 13.39
CA LEU A 15 15.70 -26.09 13.95
C LEU A 15 15.96 -27.28 13.01
N SER A 16 16.28 -27.03 11.74
CA SER A 16 16.59 -28.07 10.76
C SER A 16 17.94 -28.77 10.98
N GLY A 17 18.78 -28.26 11.88
CA GLY A 17 20.09 -28.83 12.20
C GLY A 17 20.10 -29.98 13.20
N PHE A 18 18.97 -30.36 13.81
CA PHE A 18 18.94 -31.29 14.95
C PHE A 18 18.00 -32.50 14.81
N MET A 19 17.35 -32.70 13.66
CA MET A 19 16.52 -33.88 13.44
C MET A 19 17.33 -35.03 12.83
N PRO A 20 17.33 -36.24 13.43
CA PRO A 20 17.96 -37.41 12.83
C PRO A 20 17.32 -37.68 11.47
N GLN A 21 18.11 -37.63 10.40
CA GLN A 21 17.63 -37.94 9.05
C GLN A 21 17.15 -39.40 8.92
N ASP A 22 17.48 -40.23 9.90
CA ASP A 22 17.01 -41.61 10.01
C ASP A 22 15.69 -41.80 10.77
N ASP A 23 15.13 -40.74 11.35
CA ASP A 23 13.82 -40.80 12.01
C ASP A 23 12.70 -41.06 10.97
N PRO A 24 11.87 -42.09 11.14
CA PRO A 24 10.79 -42.40 10.21
C PRO A 24 9.83 -41.24 9.97
N ASN A 25 9.56 -40.39 10.97
CA ASN A 25 8.64 -39.25 10.81
C ASN A 25 9.25 -38.14 9.96
N VAL A 26 10.57 -37.90 10.07
CA VAL A 26 11.30 -36.96 9.22
C VAL A 26 11.27 -37.43 7.77
N LYS A 27 11.48 -38.73 7.52
CA LYS A 27 11.37 -39.33 6.18
C LYS A 27 9.96 -39.17 5.60
N ILE A 28 8.93 -39.46 6.39
CA ILE A 28 7.52 -39.28 5.99
C ILE A 28 7.24 -37.82 5.65
N MET A 29 7.67 -36.87 6.49
CA MET A 29 7.46 -35.45 6.25
C MET A 29 8.13 -34.98 4.96
N ASN A 30 9.38 -35.40 4.72
CA ASN A 30 10.13 -35.04 3.51
C ASN A 30 9.46 -35.58 2.25
N VAL A 31 9.06 -36.86 2.25
CA VAL A 31 8.35 -37.48 1.12
C VAL A 31 6.98 -36.82 0.91
N GLN A 32 6.26 -36.49 1.98
CA GLN A 32 4.97 -35.80 1.87
C GLN A 32 5.13 -34.40 1.25
N SER A 33 6.18 -33.67 1.64
CA SER A 33 6.53 -32.39 1.02
C SER A 33 6.87 -32.56 -0.45
N GLU A 34 7.68 -33.55 -0.79
CA GLU A 34 8.04 -33.87 -2.18
C GLU A 34 6.81 -34.22 -3.02
N ILE A 35 5.90 -35.04 -2.49
CA ILE A 35 4.62 -35.37 -3.15
C ILE A 35 3.80 -34.13 -3.42
N ASN A 36 3.69 -33.22 -2.44
CA ASN A 36 2.91 -31.99 -2.60
C ASN A 36 3.52 -31.08 -3.69
N GLU A 37 4.85 -30.94 -3.71
CA GLU A 37 5.57 -30.19 -4.74
C GLU A 37 5.40 -30.82 -6.13
N LEU A 38 5.51 -32.15 -6.24
CA LEU A 38 5.33 -32.86 -7.51
C LEU A 38 3.88 -32.73 -8.02
N ARG A 39 2.87 -32.83 -7.15
CA ARG A 39 1.46 -32.61 -7.52
C ARG A 39 1.18 -31.20 -8.00
N LYS A 40 1.82 -30.20 -7.37
CA LYS A 40 1.74 -28.80 -7.80
C LYS A 40 2.32 -28.66 -9.21
N LYS A 41 3.51 -29.19 -9.46
CA LYS A 41 4.16 -29.18 -10.79
C LYS A 41 3.32 -29.90 -11.84
N GLU A 42 2.75 -31.06 -11.51
CA GLU A 42 1.85 -31.80 -12.39
C GLU A 42 0.66 -30.93 -12.82
N THR A 43 0.02 -30.24 -11.86
CA THR A 43 -1.10 -29.35 -12.14
C THR A 43 -0.69 -28.15 -13.01
N GLU A 44 0.48 -27.57 -12.76
CA GLU A 44 1.03 -26.45 -13.54
C GLU A 44 1.30 -26.86 -15.00
N ILE A 45 1.86 -28.05 -15.22
CA ILE A 45 2.10 -28.62 -16.55
C ILE A 45 0.78 -28.86 -17.28
N TYR A 46 -0.22 -29.46 -16.64
CA TYR A 46 -1.54 -29.62 -17.27
C TYR A 46 -2.17 -28.27 -17.64
N ALA A 47 -2.04 -27.26 -16.78
CA ALA A 47 -2.54 -25.92 -17.06
C ALA A 47 -1.80 -25.27 -18.25
N GLU A 48 -0.49 -25.50 -18.39
CA GLU A 48 0.30 -25.01 -19.52
C GLU A 48 -0.08 -25.68 -20.83
N ILE A 49 -0.21 -27.01 -20.83
CA ILE A 49 -0.72 -27.77 -21.99
C ILE A 49 -2.09 -27.24 -22.38
N GLY A 50 -3.00 -27.06 -21.42
CA GLY A 50 -4.33 -26.49 -21.66
C GLY A 50 -4.27 -25.10 -22.30
N ARG A 51 -3.35 -24.22 -21.84
CA ARG A 51 -3.14 -22.90 -22.44
C ARG A 51 -2.65 -22.99 -23.88
N GLN A 52 -1.69 -23.87 -24.17
CA GLN A 52 -1.16 -24.06 -25.52
C GLN A 52 -2.24 -24.61 -26.47
N VAL A 53 -2.98 -25.64 -26.04
CA VAL A 53 -4.07 -26.22 -26.83
C VAL A 53 -5.16 -25.19 -27.13
N LEU A 54 -5.60 -24.41 -26.14
CA LEU A 54 -6.58 -23.35 -26.34
C LEU A 54 -6.08 -22.20 -27.23
N ALA A 55 -4.77 -21.95 -27.27
CA ALA A 55 -4.18 -20.96 -28.17
C ALA A 55 -4.15 -21.42 -29.63
N GLU A 56 -3.98 -22.72 -29.87
CA GLU A 56 -3.95 -23.30 -31.22
C GLU A 56 -5.34 -23.65 -31.75
N LYS A 57 -6.25 -24.13 -30.90
CA LYS A 57 -7.57 -24.63 -31.27
C LYS A 57 -8.63 -24.25 -30.25
N THR A 58 -9.61 -23.48 -30.71
CA THR A 58 -10.80 -23.09 -29.92
C THR A 58 -11.99 -24.01 -30.20
N GLY A 59 -12.90 -24.15 -29.25
CA GLY A 59 -14.14 -24.92 -29.39
C GLY A 59 -13.98 -26.44 -29.21
N LEU A 60 -12.80 -26.90 -28.77
CA LEU A 60 -12.59 -28.31 -28.39
C LEU A 60 -13.35 -28.63 -27.10
N PHE A 61 -13.52 -27.65 -26.22
CA PHE A 61 -14.15 -27.82 -24.92
C PHE A 61 -15.09 -26.64 -24.61
N PRO A 62 -16.20 -26.48 -25.35
CA PRO A 62 -17.03 -25.28 -25.30
C PRO A 62 -17.54 -24.95 -23.89
N ASP A 63 -17.93 -25.95 -23.10
CA ASP A 63 -18.38 -25.73 -21.73
C ASP A 63 -17.28 -25.23 -20.79
N LEU A 64 -16.05 -25.74 -20.95
CA LEU A 64 -14.91 -25.33 -20.15
C LEU A 64 -14.40 -23.94 -20.57
N GLU A 65 -14.38 -23.67 -21.88
CA GLU A 65 -14.04 -22.37 -22.45
C GLU A 65 -15.01 -21.28 -21.95
N ASN A 66 -16.32 -21.56 -21.97
CA ASN A 66 -17.34 -20.66 -21.44
C ASN A 66 -17.16 -20.40 -19.94
N LYS A 67 -16.94 -21.46 -19.14
CA LYS A 67 -16.65 -21.32 -17.71
C LYS A 67 -15.41 -20.46 -17.47
N LEU A 68 -14.34 -20.70 -18.22
CA LEU A 68 -13.10 -19.92 -18.13
C LEU A 68 -13.34 -18.45 -18.48
N GLN A 69 -14.12 -18.17 -19.53
CA GLN A 69 -14.46 -16.81 -19.91
C GLN A 69 -15.25 -16.09 -18.82
N LEU A 70 -16.25 -16.74 -18.22
CA LEU A 70 -17.04 -16.17 -17.12
C LEU A 70 -16.17 -15.83 -15.90
N VAL A 71 -15.23 -16.70 -15.56
CA VAL A 71 -14.28 -16.45 -14.48
C VAL A 71 -13.35 -15.29 -14.81
N LYS A 72 -12.84 -15.20 -16.05
CA LYS A 72 -11.99 -14.09 -16.50
C LYS A 72 -12.71 -12.73 -16.41
N ILE A 73 -13.98 -12.67 -16.80
CA ILE A 73 -14.80 -11.46 -16.68
C ILE A 73 -14.94 -11.06 -15.20
N SER A 74 -15.34 -12.02 -14.35
CA SER A 74 -15.47 -11.79 -12.91
C SER A 74 -14.15 -11.32 -12.27
N LEU A 75 -13.02 -11.89 -12.70
CA LEU A 75 -11.69 -11.51 -12.24
C LEU A 75 -11.36 -10.06 -12.64
N GLN A 76 -11.57 -9.71 -13.91
CA GLN A 76 -11.30 -8.37 -14.41
C GLN A 76 -12.15 -7.31 -13.68
N GLU A 77 -13.42 -7.60 -13.41
CA GLU A 77 -14.28 -6.72 -12.63
C GLU A 77 -13.78 -6.55 -11.19
N ALA A 78 -13.34 -7.63 -10.55
CA ALA A 78 -12.80 -7.59 -9.19
C ALA A 78 -11.49 -6.80 -9.13
N GLU A 79 -10.60 -6.98 -10.11
CA GLU A 79 -9.35 -6.23 -10.25
C GLU A 79 -9.63 -4.73 -10.45
N GLN A 80 -10.60 -4.38 -11.28
CA GLN A 80 -10.99 -2.99 -11.50
C GLN A 80 -11.55 -2.35 -10.21
N LYS A 81 -12.41 -3.06 -9.47
CA LYS A 81 -12.93 -2.61 -8.17
C LYS A 81 -11.82 -2.42 -7.14
N LEU A 82 -10.85 -3.35 -7.10
CA LEU A 82 -9.69 -3.24 -6.21
C LEU A 82 -8.88 -1.98 -6.55
N LYS A 83 -8.61 -1.75 -7.83
CA LYS A 83 -7.87 -0.57 -8.29
C LYS A 83 -8.58 0.73 -7.92
N SER A 84 -9.89 0.84 -8.18
CA SER A 84 -10.64 2.06 -7.84
C SER A 84 -10.68 2.31 -6.33
N ALA A 85 -10.83 1.26 -5.51
CA ALA A 85 -10.81 1.37 -4.06
C ALA A 85 -9.42 1.78 -3.53
N GLN A 86 -8.34 1.31 -4.16
CA GLN A 86 -6.98 1.73 -3.82
C GLN A 86 -6.74 3.21 -4.17
N GLU A 87 -7.20 3.67 -5.34
CA GLU A 87 -7.10 5.07 -5.75
C GLU A 87 -7.92 5.98 -4.82
N GLU A 88 -9.14 5.60 -4.47
CA GLU A 88 -9.97 6.31 -3.49
C GLU A 88 -9.29 6.38 -2.11
N LYS A 89 -8.73 5.27 -1.64
CA LYS A 89 -7.97 5.25 -0.39
C LYS A 89 -6.81 6.25 -0.42
N LEU A 90 -6.02 6.25 -1.50
CA LEU A 90 -4.88 7.16 -1.65
C LEU A 90 -5.30 8.62 -1.68
N THR A 91 -6.41 8.97 -2.34
CA THR A 91 -6.91 10.35 -2.37
C THR A 91 -7.40 10.81 -1.00
N ILE A 92 -8.10 9.95 -0.26
CA ILE A 92 -8.55 10.23 1.11
C ILE A 92 -7.35 10.40 2.05
N GLU A 93 -6.35 9.53 1.97
CA GLU A 93 -5.14 9.62 2.80
C GLU A 93 -4.31 10.86 2.46
N ALA A 94 -4.20 11.22 1.19
CA ALA A 94 -3.53 12.45 0.75
C ALA A 94 -4.25 13.71 1.26
N ALA A 95 -5.59 13.74 1.19
CA ALA A 95 -6.40 14.84 1.70
C ALA A 95 -6.24 14.99 3.22
N LYS A 96 -6.36 13.89 3.97
CA LYS A 96 -6.15 13.88 5.44
C LYS A 96 -4.76 14.34 5.81
N LYS A 97 -3.72 13.90 5.09
CA LYS A 97 -2.34 14.31 5.35
C LYS A 97 -2.10 15.78 5.02
N ALA A 98 -2.74 16.30 3.98
CA ALA A 98 -2.67 17.73 3.65
C ALA A 98 -3.34 18.58 4.73
N GLU A 99 -4.51 18.17 5.22
CA GLU A 99 -5.21 18.81 6.34
C GLU A 99 -4.42 18.74 7.65
N GLU A 100 -3.87 17.58 8.01
CA GLU A 100 -3.02 17.44 9.19
C GLU A 100 -1.80 18.37 9.10
N LYS A 101 -1.22 18.52 7.90
CA LYS A 101 -0.09 19.42 7.66
C LYS A 101 -0.47 20.90 7.82
N THR A 102 -1.68 21.33 7.46
CA THR A 102 -2.12 22.72 7.68
C THR A 102 -2.40 23.01 9.15
N LEU A 103 -2.77 21.99 9.92
CA LEU A 103 -3.01 22.06 11.36
C LEU A 103 -1.73 21.88 12.20
N THR A 104 -0.63 21.46 11.58
CA THR A 104 0.67 21.29 12.25
C THR A 104 1.44 22.62 12.31
N CYS A 105 1.89 23.00 13.50
CA CYS A 105 2.67 24.22 13.72
C CYS A 105 3.98 24.14 12.94
N PRO A 106 4.28 25.12 12.06
CA PRO A 106 5.52 25.12 11.28
C PRO A 106 6.77 25.39 12.14
N SER A 107 6.61 25.98 13.33
CA SER A 107 7.72 26.32 14.22
C SER A 107 8.19 25.13 15.06
N CYS A 108 7.27 24.32 15.59
CA CYS A 108 7.59 23.25 16.55
C CYS A 108 7.04 21.86 16.19
N GLY A 109 6.23 21.74 15.14
CA GLY A 109 5.66 20.45 14.69
C GLY A 109 4.45 19.96 15.50
N THR A 110 3.96 20.71 16.48
CA THR A 110 2.76 20.34 17.24
C THR A 110 1.51 20.46 16.38
N TYR A 111 0.64 19.44 16.37
CA TYR A 111 -0.72 19.54 15.83
C TYR A 111 -1.59 20.48 16.68
N ASN A 112 -2.29 21.42 16.04
CA ASN A 112 -3.23 22.33 16.69
C ASN A 112 -4.59 22.18 16.02
N ALA A 113 -5.66 22.07 16.81
CA ALA A 113 -7.01 21.96 16.28
C ALA A 113 -7.39 23.17 15.40
N GLU A 114 -8.37 22.98 14.52
CA GLU A 114 -8.87 24.03 13.65
C GLU A 114 -9.36 25.25 14.46
N GLY A 115 -9.13 26.45 13.91
CA GLY A 115 -9.55 27.72 14.53
C GLY A 115 -8.61 28.27 15.61
N ILE A 116 -7.57 27.52 16.01
CA ILE A 116 -6.53 27.99 16.93
C ILE A 116 -5.60 29.00 16.24
N LYS A 117 -5.50 30.20 16.80
CA LYS A 117 -4.70 31.32 16.23
C LYS A 117 -3.23 31.31 16.67
N PHE A 118 -2.89 30.63 17.75
CA PHE A 118 -1.53 30.55 18.30
C PHE A 118 -1.26 29.12 18.76
N CYS A 119 -0.07 28.60 18.48
CA CYS A 119 0.32 27.25 18.84
C CYS A 119 0.23 27.06 20.36
N GLN A 120 -0.47 26.02 20.78
CA GLN A 120 -0.72 25.75 22.20
C GLN A 120 0.53 25.29 22.96
N GLU A 121 1.59 24.88 22.25
CA GLU A 121 2.86 24.46 22.85
C GLU A 121 3.94 25.54 22.80
N CYS A 122 4.17 26.16 21.64
CA CYS A 122 5.28 27.12 21.46
C CYS A 122 4.84 28.59 21.37
N GLY A 123 3.54 28.89 21.34
CA GLY A 123 3.00 30.26 21.26
C GLY A 123 3.13 30.95 19.90
N SER A 124 3.76 30.32 18.90
CA SER A 124 3.85 30.89 17.54
C SER A 124 2.46 31.07 16.91
N ARG A 125 2.21 32.19 16.22
CA ARG A 125 0.93 32.39 15.52
C ARG A 125 0.75 31.35 14.41
N LEU A 126 -0.46 30.86 14.25
CA LEU A 126 -0.86 29.90 13.23
C LEU A 126 -1.74 30.57 12.16
N GLY A 127 -1.72 30.04 10.94
CA GLY A 127 -2.46 30.58 9.78
C GLY A 127 -1.65 31.49 8.87
N THR A 128 -2.24 31.87 7.73
CA THR A 128 -1.62 32.77 6.75
C THR A 128 -1.78 34.22 7.17
N LEU A 129 -0.66 34.96 7.18
CA LEU A 129 -0.68 36.41 7.33
C LEU A 129 -1.03 37.02 5.97
N ARG A 130 -1.80 38.11 5.91
CA ARG A 130 -1.99 38.86 4.66
C ARG A 130 -1.19 40.14 4.71
N CYS A 131 -0.54 40.47 3.60
CA CYS A 131 0.20 41.70 3.45
C CYS A 131 -0.71 42.92 3.67
N SER A 132 -0.33 43.83 4.56
CA SER A 132 -1.07 45.07 4.83
C SER A 132 -1.09 46.06 3.65
N GLY A 133 -0.30 45.81 2.60
CA GLY A 133 -0.22 46.65 1.41
C GLY A 133 -0.99 46.11 0.22
N CYS A 134 -0.74 44.86 -0.16
CA CYS A 134 -1.30 44.26 -1.37
C CYS A 134 -2.23 43.06 -1.11
N GLY A 135 -2.38 42.61 0.15
CA GLY A 135 -3.26 41.50 0.53
C GLY A 135 -2.72 40.09 0.24
N THR A 136 -1.55 39.96 -0.41
CA THR A 136 -0.90 38.66 -0.66
C THR A 136 -0.65 37.89 0.64
N GLU A 137 -0.80 36.57 0.62
CA GLU A 137 -0.47 35.72 1.75
C GLU A 137 1.05 35.68 2.00
N LEU A 138 1.44 35.82 3.26
CA LEU A 138 2.81 35.86 3.73
C LEU A 138 3.02 34.74 4.75
N SER A 139 4.22 34.16 4.74
CA SER A 139 4.67 33.27 5.79
C SER A 139 4.89 34.04 7.09
N TYR A 140 4.70 33.36 8.22
CA TYR A 140 4.94 33.95 9.53
C TYR A 140 6.40 34.40 9.69
N GLY A 141 6.63 35.55 10.32
CA GLY A 141 7.97 36.17 10.45
C GLY A 141 8.46 36.95 9.22
N THR A 142 7.65 37.06 8.16
CA THR A 142 7.96 37.89 6.99
C THR A 142 8.01 39.37 7.36
N ARG A 143 9.20 39.97 7.37
CA ARG A 143 9.39 41.41 7.68
C ARG A 143 9.07 42.35 6.53
N TYR A 144 9.21 41.90 5.28
CA TYR A 144 8.92 42.67 4.07
C TYR A 144 8.19 41.78 3.06
N CYS A 145 7.13 42.31 2.44
CA CYS A 145 6.38 41.57 1.43
C CYS A 145 7.22 41.37 0.16
N GLY A 146 7.37 40.12 -0.30
CA GLY A 146 8.10 39.80 -1.54
C GLY A 146 7.43 40.33 -2.81
N GLU A 147 6.11 40.52 -2.81
CA GLU A 147 5.35 41.02 -3.97
C GLU A 147 5.34 42.55 -4.07
N CYS A 148 5.10 43.27 -2.96
CA CYS A 148 4.93 44.73 -2.98
C CYS A 148 6.01 45.51 -2.21
N GLY A 149 6.97 44.84 -1.56
CA GLY A 149 8.06 45.47 -0.81
C GLY A 149 7.67 46.14 0.51
N LYS A 150 6.37 46.23 0.85
CA LYS A 150 5.92 46.88 2.08
C LYS A 150 6.42 46.13 3.32
N LYS A 151 6.97 46.87 4.29
CA LYS A 151 7.32 46.35 5.62
C LYS A 151 6.07 45.88 6.38
N GLN A 152 6.14 44.69 6.97
CA GLN A 152 5.09 44.16 7.83
C GLN A 152 5.43 44.48 9.29
N GLU A 153 4.44 44.94 10.05
CA GLU A 153 4.54 45.17 11.48
C GLU A 153 4.23 43.86 12.22
N GLU A 154 4.97 43.58 13.29
CA GLU A 154 4.87 42.34 14.10
C GLU A 154 3.54 42.25 14.88
#